data_AF-A0A7J4N8J2-F1
#
_entry.id   AF-A0A7J4N8J2-F1
#
_cell.length_a   1.000
_cell.length_b   1.000
_cell.length_c   1.000
_cell.angle_alpha   90.00
_cell.angle_beta   90.00
_cell.angle_gamma   90.00
#
_symmetry.space_group_name_H-M   'P 1'
#
loop_
_entity.id
_entity.type
_entity.pdbx_description
1 polymer ?
#
loop_
_entity_poly.entity_id
_entity_poly.type
_entity_poly.pdbx_seq_one_letter_code
_entity_poly.pdbx_strand_id
1 'polypeptide(L)'
;MAEKQLWSGRFAEGPSEMTLSFTSSLSVDTRLAWYDIVGSMAHARMLGEVGIIHRDESDLLVNGLKQMLIDLESGELNFLPELEDVHTNVEHILTERVGEAGKRLHTARSRNDQVSTDIRMFVRDAILEIVTLLLDVQSELLDRAKNETGTIMPGFTHMQHAQPVSLGFHLLAHVFRLQRDSERFLDAYKRLNQCPLGAGALAGTGHPVDRELTSEMLGFDRPTDNAMDTVSDRDFALEFAYDCAQAMVHLSSMGEELVLWTSPEFRFAEMPDSFATGSSIMPQKKNPDVAELVRGRSSIAIGNLMQLLAVMKGLPLSYNRDMQED
;
A
#
# COMPACT_ATOMS: atom_id res chain seq x y z
N MET A 1 1.94 32.82 14.74
CA MET A 1 3.39 32.59 14.90
C MET A 1 3.62 31.20 14.37
N ALA A 2 4.46 31.02 13.35
CA ALA A 2 4.68 29.68 12.76
C ALA A 2 5.10 28.73 13.88
N GLU A 3 4.27 27.73 14.16
CA GLU A 3 4.57 26.72 15.15
C GLU A 3 5.88 26.03 14.77
N LYS A 4 6.77 25.89 15.74
CA LYS A 4 8.10 25.31 15.54
C LYS A 4 7.92 23.87 15.06
N GLN A 5 8.40 23.57 13.85
CA GLN A 5 8.51 22.19 13.37
C GLN A 5 9.28 21.36 14.40
N LEU A 6 8.90 20.09 14.58
CA LEU A 6 9.38 19.21 15.67
C LEU A 6 10.92 19.10 15.72
N TRP A 7 11.59 19.25 14.58
CA TRP A 7 13.05 19.16 14.44
C TRP A 7 13.77 20.52 14.47
N SER A 8 13.05 21.65 14.56
CA SER A 8 13.60 23.01 14.42
C SER A 8 14.44 23.50 15.62
N GLY A 9 14.53 22.73 16.71
CA GLY A 9 15.16 23.15 17.97
C GLY A 9 16.65 23.53 17.87
N ARG A 10 17.34 23.18 16.79
CA ARG A 10 18.77 23.43 16.57
C ARG A 10 19.07 24.58 15.59
N PHE A 11 18.08 25.10 14.86
CA PHE A 11 18.32 26.04 13.77
C PHE A 11 18.12 27.51 14.19
N ALA A 12 19.02 28.38 13.75
CA ALA A 12 18.95 29.83 14.00
C ALA A 12 18.02 30.55 13.01
N GLU A 13 17.87 30.01 11.80
CA GLU A 13 17.00 30.48 10.72
C GLU A 13 16.08 29.32 10.28
N GLY A 14 14.90 29.65 9.74
CA GLY A 14 13.96 28.66 9.21
C GLY A 14 14.41 28.10 7.85
N PRO A 15 13.91 26.92 7.44
CA PRO A 15 14.16 26.39 6.10
C PRO A 15 13.58 27.32 5.01
N SER A 16 14.21 27.32 3.84
CA SER A 16 13.69 28.06 2.69
C SER A 16 12.38 27.44 2.18
N GLU A 17 11.54 28.23 1.52
CA GLU A 17 10.30 27.74 0.88
C GLU A 17 10.59 26.61 -0.13
N MET A 18 11.68 26.73 -0.89
CA MET A 18 12.12 25.69 -1.82
C MET A 18 12.48 24.39 -1.09
N THR A 19 13.16 24.47 0.06
CA THR A 19 13.48 23.30 0.88
C THR A 19 12.21 22.64 1.39
N LEU A 20 11.29 23.41 1.97
CA LEU A 20 10.02 22.90 2.49
C LEU A 20 9.20 22.20 1.41
N SER A 21 9.08 22.80 0.22
CA SER A 21 8.35 22.21 -0.89
C SER A 21 9.00 20.92 -1.39
N PHE A 22 10.33 20.83 -1.39
CA PHE A 22 11.05 19.64 -1.85
C PHE A 22 11.01 18.50 -0.83
N THR A 23 11.02 18.81 0.47
CA THR A 23 11.04 17.78 1.52
C THR A 23 9.66 17.34 1.98
N SER A 24 8.60 18.05 1.61
CA SER A 24 7.22 17.70 2.00
C SER A 24 6.75 16.42 1.32
N SER A 25 6.15 15.52 2.11
CA SER A 25 5.49 14.29 1.63
C SER A 25 3.96 14.43 1.57
N LEU A 26 3.40 15.56 2.00
CA LEU A 26 1.95 15.72 2.25
C LEU A 26 1.06 15.36 1.04
N SER A 27 1.52 15.67 -0.16
CA SER A 27 0.79 15.38 -1.40
C SER A 27 0.59 13.89 -1.67
N VAL A 28 1.38 13.02 -1.03
CA VAL A 28 1.35 11.57 -1.20
C VAL A 28 0.94 10.87 0.09
N ASP A 29 1.51 11.26 1.23
CA ASP A 29 1.34 10.57 2.52
C ASP A 29 0.01 10.87 3.22
N THR A 30 -0.81 11.81 2.72
CA THR A 30 -2.20 11.97 3.18
C THR A 30 -3.03 10.69 3.04
N ARG A 31 -2.61 9.77 2.14
CA ARG A 31 -3.17 8.42 2.03
C ARG A 31 -2.97 7.56 3.30
N LEU A 32 -2.00 7.91 4.14
CA LEU A 32 -1.70 7.25 5.40
C LEU A 32 -2.47 7.84 6.59
N ALA A 33 -3.25 8.91 6.41
CA ALA A 33 -3.92 9.61 7.52
C ALA A 33 -4.79 8.71 8.40
N TRP A 34 -5.54 7.79 7.79
CA TRP A 34 -6.37 6.84 8.54
C TRP A 34 -5.50 5.93 9.44
N TYR A 35 -4.39 5.42 8.89
CA TYR A 35 -3.45 4.55 9.58
C TYR A 35 -2.71 5.28 10.70
N ASP A 36 -2.26 6.51 10.45
CA ASP A 36 -1.59 7.35 11.45
C ASP A 36 -2.50 7.68 12.64
N ILE A 37 -3.78 7.99 12.38
CA ILE A 37 -4.77 8.25 13.43
C ILE A 37 -5.01 6.99 14.27
N VAL A 38 -5.22 5.82 13.63
CA VAL A 38 -5.46 4.55 14.32
C VAL A 38 -4.22 4.10 15.10
N GLY A 39 -3.03 4.20 14.51
CA GLY A 39 -1.74 3.94 15.15
C GLY A 39 -1.54 4.85 16.37
N SER A 40 -1.87 6.13 16.23
CA SER A 40 -1.84 7.10 17.32
C SER A 40 -2.85 6.80 18.42
N MET A 41 -4.03 6.26 18.12
CA MET A 41 -4.99 5.84 19.13
C MET A 41 -4.45 4.67 19.97
N ALA A 42 -3.86 3.66 19.31
CA ALA A 42 -3.23 2.54 20.01
C ALA A 42 -2.07 3.00 20.89
N HIS A 43 -1.22 3.88 20.37
CA HIS A 43 -0.11 4.47 21.12
C HIS A 43 -0.59 5.26 22.34
N ALA A 44 -1.53 6.20 22.16
CA ALA A 44 -2.08 7.00 23.25
C ALA A 44 -2.68 6.13 24.36
N ARG A 45 -3.40 5.07 23.97
CA ARG A 45 -3.98 4.12 24.92
C ARG A 45 -2.91 3.37 25.70
N MET A 46 -1.89 2.85 25.01
CA MET A 46 -0.76 2.19 25.66
C MET A 46 -0.05 3.11 26.66
N LEU A 47 0.22 4.37 26.30
CA LEU A 47 0.87 5.33 27.20
C LEU A 47 0.10 5.49 28.53
N GLY A 48 -1.23 5.47 28.49
CA GLY A 48 -2.09 5.55 29.67
C GLY A 48 -2.10 4.26 30.50
N GLU A 49 -2.17 3.10 29.84
CA GLU A 49 -2.19 1.78 30.50
C GLU A 49 -0.87 1.49 31.25
N VAL A 50 0.28 1.89 30.69
CA VAL A 50 1.59 1.73 31.35
C VAL A 50 1.98 2.90 32.27
N GLY A 51 1.12 3.92 32.37
CA GLY A 51 1.29 5.07 33.26
C GLY A 51 2.38 6.07 32.87
N ILE A 52 2.77 6.12 31.58
CA ILE A 52 3.66 7.18 31.07
C ILE A 52 2.94 8.54 31.05
N ILE A 53 1.64 8.53 30.77
CA ILE A 53 0.74 9.69 30.91
C ILE A 53 -0.41 9.34 31.84
N HIS A 54 -1.12 10.36 32.35
CA HIS A 54 -2.30 10.10 33.16
C HIS A 54 -3.41 9.49 32.31
N ARG A 55 -4.22 8.58 32.90
CA ARG A 55 -5.30 7.90 32.17
C ARG A 55 -6.30 8.88 31.55
N ASP A 56 -6.68 9.93 32.28
CA ASP A 56 -7.57 10.97 31.77
C ASP A 56 -6.97 11.71 30.53
N GLU A 57 -5.65 11.89 30.47
CA GLU A 57 -4.99 12.48 29.30
C GLU A 57 -5.00 11.52 28.11
N SER A 58 -4.78 10.22 28.36
CA SER A 58 -4.91 9.16 27.36
C SER A 58 -6.32 9.11 26.77
N ASP A 59 -7.35 9.17 27.61
CA ASP A 59 -8.75 9.17 27.17
C ASP A 59 -9.09 10.42 26.34
N LEU A 60 -8.57 11.60 26.72
CA LEU A 60 -8.71 12.83 25.92
C LEU A 60 -8.08 12.69 24.54
N LEU A 61 -6.84 12.17 24.46
CA LEU A 61 -6.14 11.92 23.20
C LEU A 61 -6.92 10.96 22.29
N VAL A 62 -7.34 9.81 22.83
CA VAL A 62 -8.07 8.79 22.09
C VAL A 62 -9.41 9.33 21.58
N ASN A 63 -10.14 10.10 22.37
CA ASN A 63 -11.40 10.71 21.94
C ASN A 63 -11.19 11.79 20.87
N GLY A 64 -10.14 12.61 20.99
CA GLY A 64 -9.78 13.59 19.97
C GLY A 64 -9.47 12.94 18.62
N LEU A 65 -8.68 11.86 18.64
CA LEU A 65 -8.33 11.08 17.45
C LEU A 65 -9.55 10.38 16.83
N LYS A 66 -10.47 9.84 17.64
CA LYS A 66 -11.74 9.28 17.13
C LYS A 66 -12.56 10.31 16.38
N GLN A 67 -12.65 11.54 16.90
CA GLN A 67 -13.36 12.62 16.20
C GLN A 67 -12.65 13.00 14.90
N MET A 68 -11.31 13.03 14.90
CA MET A 68 -10.56 13.28 13.66
C MET A 68 -10.78 12.20 12.61
N LEU A 69 -10.96 10.94 13.02
CA LEU A 69 -11.28 9.84 12.10
C LEU A 69 -12.65 10.04 11.43
N ILE A 70 -13.66 10.47 12.20
CA ILE A 70 -14.99 10.81 11.66
C ILE A 70 -14.86 11.95 10.64
N ASP A 71 -14.10 12.99 10.97
CA ASP A 71 -13.92 14.14 10.09
C ASP A 71 -13.10 13.77 8.83
N LEU A 72 -12.17 12.82 8.93
CA LEU A 72 -11.42 12.29 7.79
C LEU A 72 -12.35 11.54 6.84
N GLU A 73 -13.22 10.68 7.36
CA GLU A 73 -14.18 9.90 6.58
C GLU A 73 -15.27 10.77 5.94
N SER A 74 -15.65 11.89 6.56
CA SER A 74 -16.60 12.85 6.00
C SER A 74 -15.96 13.84 5.01
N GLY A 75 -14.62 13.87 4.91
CA GLY A 75 -13.88 14.83 4.09
C GLY A 75 -13.79 16.25 4.70
N GLU A 76 -14.05 16.38 6.00
CA GLU A 76 -14.01 17.65 6.74
C GLU A 76 -12.66 17.88 7.45
N LEU A 77 -11.78 16.88 7.50
CA LEU A 77 -10.44 17.02 8.06
C LEU A 77 -9.52 17.79 7.09
N ASN A 78 -9.20 19.04 7.44
CA ASN A 78 -8.38 19.92 6.61
C ASN A 78 -6.89 19.81 7.00
N PHE A 79 -6.06 19.33 6.07
CA PHE A 79 -4.61 19.33 6.20
C PHE A 79 -4.02 20.69 5.80
N LEU A 80 -3.06 21.18 6.58
CA LEU A 80 -2.33 22.41 6.35
C LEU A 80 -1.12 22.14 5.42
N PRO A 81 -1.08 22.73 4.21
CA PRO A 81 0.03 22.53 3.27
C PRO A 81 1.39 23.02 3.78
N GLU A 82 1.40 23.90 4.78
CA GLU A 82 2.63 24.43 5.39
C GLU A 82 3.31 23.42 6.34
N LEU A 83 2.59 22.35 6.71
CA LEU A 83 3.12 21.26 7.52
C LEU A 83 3.70 20.16 6.63
N GLU A 84 4.85 19.64 7.06
CA GLU A 84 5.74 18.81 6.23
C GLU A 84 5.09 17.51 5.73
N ASP A 85 4.38 16.81 6.62
CA ASP A 85 3.87 15.46 6.43
C ASP A 85 2.48 15.28 7.11
N VAL A 86 1.81 14.17 6.80
CA VAL A 86 0.51 13.82 7.39
C VAL A 86 0.56 13.72 8.92
N HIS A 87 1.66 13.20 9.46
CA HIS A 87 1.82 12.91 10.87
C HIS A 87 1.92 14.20 11.72
N THR A 88 2.63 15.21 11.19
CA THR A 88 2.76 16.54 11.80
C THR A 88 1.43 17.27 11.74
N ASN A 89 0.67 17.09 10.65
CA ASN A 89 -0.70 17.58 10.59
C ASN A 89 -1.59 16.94 11.64
N VAL A 90 -1.55 15.61 11.78
CA VAL A 90 -2.38 14.91 12.77
C VAL A 90 -2.04 15.36 14.18
N GLU A 91 -0.75 15.50 14.51
CA GLU A 91 -0.32 16.01 15.82
C GLU A 91 -0.76 17.46 16.07
N HIS A 92 -0.66 18.32 15.05
CA HIS A 92 -1.10 19.71 15.12
C HIS A 92 -2.60 19.80 15.36
N ILE A 93 -3.41 19.18 14.50
CA ILE A 93 -4.88 19.18 14.60
C ILE A 93 -5.34 18.59 15.92
N LEU A 94 -4.70 17.51 16.39
CA LEU A 94 -5.04 16.92 17.69
C LEU A 94 -4.72 17.90 18.82
N THR A 95 -3.57 18.56 18.78
CA THR A 95 -3.16 19.54 19.80
C THR A 95 -4.11 20.73 19.84
N GLU A 96 -4.59 21.22 18.69
CA GLU A 96 -5.62 22.26 18.66
C GLU A 96 -6.93 21.82 19.33
N ARG A 97 -7.30 20.53 19.20
CA ARG A 97 -8.54 19.97 19.77
C ARG A 97 -8.45 19.69 21.27
N VAL A 98 -7.34 19.14 21.74
CA VAL A 98 -7.22 18.60 23.11
C VAL A 98 -6.19 19.33 23.99
N GLY A 99 -5.58 20.39 23.46
CA GLY A 99 -4.67 21.26 24.19
C GLY A 99 -3.37 20.58 24.61
N GLU A 100 -2.92 20.86 25.84
CA GLU A 100 -1.63 20.36 26.36
C GLU A 100 -1.49 18.84 26.35
N ALA A 101 -2.59 18.09 26.44
CA ALA A 101 -2.55 16.63 26.33
C ALA A 101 -2.00 16.19 24.96
N GLY A 102 -2.35 16.91 23.88
CA GLY A 102 -1.90 16.64 22.51
C GLY A 102 -0.39 16.60 22.37
N LYS A 103 0.31 17.50 23.07
CA LYS A 103 1.78 17.57 23.07
C LYS A 103 2.45 16.34 23.69
N ARG A 104 1.73 15.52 24.44
CA ARG A 104 2.25 14.29 25.05
C ARG A 104 2.12 13.06 24.13
N LEU A 105 1.37 13.14 23.03
CA LEU A 105 1.15 11.99 22.14
C LEU A 105 2.47 11.40 21.63
N HIS A 106 3.43 12.25 21.25
CA HIS A 106 4.70 11.80 20.68
C HIS A 106 5.68 11.23 21.72
N THR A 107 5.31 11.19 23.01
CA THR A 107 6.16 10.61 24.05
C THR A 107 6.46 9.15 23.73
N ALA A 108 7.74 8.74 23.88
CA ALA A 108 8.23 7.39 23.64
C ALA A 108 8.13 6.87 22.19
N ARG A 109 7.81 7.75 21.22
CA ARG A 109 7.67 7.43 19.79
C ARG A 109 8.65 8.24 18.95
N SER A 110 8.94 7.78 17.74
CA SER A 110 9.64 8.55 16.71
C SER A 110 8.79 8.60 15.44
N ARG A 111 9.08 9.52 14.53
CA ARG A 111 8.50 9.46 13.20
C ARG A 111 8.92 8.17 12.45
N ASN A 112 10.11 7.62 12.75
CA ASN A 112 10.66 6.47 12.03
C ASN A 112 9.88 5.17 12.28
N ASP A 113 9.54 4.86 13.54
CA ASP A 113 8.73 3.69 13.86
C ASP A 113 7.24 3.92 13.58
N GLN A 114 6.78 5.17 13.68
CA GLN A 114 5.43 5.57 13.30
C GLN A 114 5.15 5.34 11.82
N VAL A 115 5.93 5.94 10.91
CA VAL A 115 5.72 5.79 9.46
C VAL A 115 5.89 4.33 9.02
N SER A 116 6.84 3.59 9.61
CA SER A 116 7.00 2.15 9.35
C SER A 116 5.74 1.36 9.76
N THR A 117 5.08 1.75 10.86
CA THR A 117 3.81 1.15 11.29
C THR A 117 2.69 1.46 10.30
N ASP A 118 2.55 2.73 9.90
CA ASP A 118 1.49 3.20 9.03
C ASP A 118 1.56 2.55 7.64
N ILE A 119 2.76 2.50 7.05
CA ILE A 119 2.98 1.86 5.75
C ILE A 119 2.71 0.36 5.82
N ARG A 120 3.12 -0.34 6.90
CA ARG A 120 2.79 -1.76 7.04
C ARG A 120 1.29 -2.01 7.12
N MET A 121 0.55 -1.22 7.89
CA MET A 121 -0.91 -1.35 7.95
C MET A 121 -1.54 -1.05 6.57
N PHE A 122 -1.04 -0.02 5.87
CA PHE A 122 -1.50 0.31 4.51
C PHE A 122 -1.27 -0.85 3.52
N VAL A 123 -0.06 -1.40 3.48
CA VAL A 123 0.28 -2.51 2.59
C VAL A 123 -0.47 -3.78 2.97
N ARG A 124 -0.68 -4.03 4.27
CA ARG A 124 -1.50 -5.15 4.76
C ARG A 124 -2.91 -5.12 4.17
N ASP A 125 -3.56 -3.97 4.21
CA ASP A 125 -4.92 -3.83 3.70
C ASP A 125 -4.95 -3.92 2.17
N ALA A 126 -3.96 -3.33 1.49
CA ALA A 126 -3.80 -3.44 0.04
C ALA A 126 -3.59 -4.90 -0.42
N ILE A 127 -2.82 -5.70 0.34
CA ILE A 127 -2.65 -7.13 0.07
C ILE A 127 -4.00 -7.86 0.09
N LEU A 128 -4.80 -7.63 1.13
CA LEU A 128 -6.09 -8.31 1.29
C LEU A 128 -7.10 -7.89 0.21
N GLU A 129 -7.10 -6.60 -0.17
CA GLU A 129 -7.90 -6.10 -1.29
C GLU A 129 -7.51 -6.76 -2.60
N ILE A 130 -6.21 -6.78 -2.93
CA ILE A 130 -5.70 -7.37 -4.18
C ILE A 130 -6.01 -8.86 -4.24
N VAL A 131 -5.81 -9.61 -3.15
CA VAL A 131 -6.15 -11.03 -3.10
C VAL A 131 -7.64 -11.25 -3.38
N THR A 132 -8.52 -10.42 -2.82
CA THR A 132 -9.97 -10.49 -3.09
C THR A 132 -10.26 -10.28 -4.58
N LEU A 133 -9.69 -9.23 -5.19
CA LEU A 133 -9.85 -8.93 -6.61
C LEU A 133 -9.29 -10.05 -7.51
N LEU A 134 -8.17 -10.65 -7.15
CA LEU A 134 -7.60 -11.79 -7.87
C LEU A 134 -8.49 -13.03 -7.79
N LEU A 135 -9.13 -13.28 -6.64
CA LEU A 135 -10.07 -14.37 -6.46
C LEU A 135 -11.34 -14.16 -7.29
N ASP A 136 -11.83 -12.91 -7.41
CA ASP A 136 -12.98 -12.59 -8.26
C ASP A 136 -12.69 -12.90 -9.73
N VAL A 137 -11.53 -12.49 -10.26
CA VAL A 137 -11.12 -12.81 -11.63
C VAL A 137 -10.94 -14.32 -11.82
N GLN A 138 -10.38 -15.02 -10.85
CA GLN A 138 -10.26 -16.48 -10.89
C GLN A 138 -11.62 -17.17 -10.93
N SER A 139 -12.59 -16.71 -10.14
CA SER A 139 -13.94 -17.27 -10.11
C SER A 139 -14.61 -17.13 -11.49
N GLU A 140 -14.54 -15.95 -12.10
CA GLU A 140 -15.12 -15.72 -13.44
C GLU A 140 -14.44 -16.58 -14.51
N LEU A 141 -13.11 -16.71 -14.47
CA LEU A 141 -12.37 -17.58 -15.37
C LEU A 141 -12.72 -19.05 -15.17
N LEU A 142 -12.92 -19.51 -13.93
CA LEU A 142 -13.33 -20.87 -13.60
C LEU A 142 -14.73 -21.18 -14.12
N ASP A 143 -15.68 -20.27 -13.90
CA ASP A 143 -17.05 -20.42 -14.38
C ASP A 143 -17.10 -20.43 -15.90
N ARG A 144 -16.36 -19.54 -16.57
CA ARG A 144 -16.21 -19.58 -18.02
C ARG A 144 -15.55 -20.89 -18.46
N ALA A 145 -14.46 -21.31 -17.83
CA ALA A 145 -13.75 -22.53 -18.20
C ALA A 145 -14.64 -23.78 -18.12
N LYS A 146 -15.49 -23.85 -17.10
CA LYS A 146 -16.48 -24.93 -16.92
C LYS A 146 -17.50 -24.98 -18.06
N ASN A 147 -17.93 -23.83 -18.56
CA ASN A 147 -18.88 -23.76 -19.68
C ASN A 147 -18.23 -24.06 -21.04
N GLU A 148 -16.91 -23.91 -21.14
CA GLU A 148 -16.15 -24.02 -22.39
C GLU A 148 -15.30 -25.30 -22.49
N THR A 149 -15.63 -26.34 -21.72
CA THR A 149 -14.86 -27.61 -21.71
C THR A 149 -14.90 -28.35 -23.04
N GLY A 150 -15.96 -28.16 -23.83
CA GLY A 150 -16.13 -28.76 -25.16
C GLY A 150 -15.70 -27.87 -26.32
N THR A 151 -15.37 -26.59 -26.06
CA THR A 151 -15.03 -25.61 -27.10
C THR A 151 -13.58 -25.81 -27.52
N ILE A 152 -13.36 -26.45 -28.68
CA ILE A 152 -12.02 -26.74 -29.18
C ILE A 152 -11.40 -25.51 -29.85
N MET A 153 -10.15 -25.21 -29.49
CA MET A 153 -9.32 -24.18 -30.10
C MET A 153 -7.92 -24.73 -30.40
N PRO A 154 -7.17 -24.14 -31.35
CA PRO A 154 -5.77 -24.51 -31.54
C PRO A 154 -4.96 -24.08 -30.30
N GLY A 155 -4.15 -24.99 -29.76
CA GLY A 155 -3.08 -24.65 -28.83
C GLY A 155 -1.86 -24.13 -29.59
N PHE A 156 -1.13 -23.20 -28.99
CA PHE A 156 0.02 -22.54 -29.64
C PHE A 156 1.32 -22.79 -28.90
N THR A 157 2.39 -22.98 -29.67
CA THR A 157 3.78 -22.86 -29.22
C THR A 157 4.52 -22.00 -30.24
N HIS A 158 5.23 -20.95 -29.82
CA HIS A 158 5.84 -19.97 -30.74
C HIS A 158 4.84 -19.29 -31.70
N MET A 159 3.58 -19.13 -31.27
CA MET A 159 2.47 -18.70 -32.13
C MET A 159 2.24 -19.58 -33.37
N GLN A 160 2.72 -20.83 -33.35
CA GLN A 160 2.41 -21.86 -34.33
C GLN A 160 1.39 -22.84 -33.77
N HIS A 161 0.49 -23.32 -34.62
CA HIS A 161 -0.46 -24.37 -34.24
C HIS A 161 0.28 -25.62 -33.79
N ALA A 162 0.00 -26.04 -32.55
CA ALA A 162 0.53 -27.26 -31.95
C ALA A 162 -0.58 -28.31 -31.89
N GLN A 163 -1.13 -28.56 -30.72
CA GLN A 163 -2.20 -29.54 -30.50
C GLN A 163 -3.54 -28.84 -30.25
N PRO A 164 -4.68 -29.44 -30.64
CA PRO A 164 -5.99 -28.95 -30.21
C PRO A 164 -6.12 -29.03 -28.69
N VAL A 165 -6.68 -27.98 -28.09
CA VAL A 165 -7.04 -27.90 -26.66
C VAL A 165 -8.48 -27.43 -26.54
N SER A 166 -9.09 -27.54 -25.36
CA SER A 166 -10.34 -26.82 -25.09
C SER A 166 -10.05 -25.41 -24.58
N LEU A 167 -10.93 -24.45 -24.86
CA LEU A 167 -10.86 -23.11 -24.29
C LEU A 167 -10.90 -23.19 -22.75
N GLY A 168 -11.71 -24.08 -22.18
CA GLY A 168 -11.69 -24.32 -20.73
C GLY A 168 -10.31 -24.73 -20.19
N PHE A 169 -9.59 -25.62 -20.88
CA PHE A 169 -8.23 -26.01 -20.50
C PHE A 169 -7.26 -24.82 -20.57
N HIS A 170 -7.39 -23.97 -21.60
CA HIS A 170 -6.57 -22.77 -21.75
C HIS A 170 -6.84 -21.73 -20.65
N LEU A 171 -8.11 -21.45 -20.32
CA LEU A 171 -8.48 -20.49 -19.27
C LEU A 171 -8.01 -20.95 -17.88
N LEU A 172 -8.04 -22.26 -17.60
CA LEU A 172 -7.49 -22.80 -16.36
C LEU A 172 -6.00 -22.52 -16.19
N ALA A 173 -5.24 -22.41 -17.28
CA ALA A 173 -3.82 -22.04 -17.19
C ALA A 173 -3.65 -20.64 -16.58
N HIS A 174 -4.54 -19.69 -16.89
CA HIS A 174 -4.55 -18.36 -16.27
C HIS A 174 -5.04 -18.40 -14.82
N VAL A 175 -6.05 -19.22 -14.50
CA VAL A 175 -6.51 -19.42 -13.12
C VAL A 175 -5.33 -19.84 -12.23
N PHE A 176 -4.55 -20.85 -12.64
CA PHE A 176 -3.40 -21.29 -11.86
C PHE A 176 -2.30 -20.24 -11.73
N ARG A 177 -2.17 -19.31 -12.69
CA ARG A 177 -1.23 -18.19 -12.57
C ARG A 177 -1.65 -17.23 -11.46
N LEU A 178 -2.93 -16.81 -11.47
CA LEU A 178 -3.51 -15.90 -10.47
C LEU A 178 -3.61 -16.54 -9.08
N GLN A 179 -3.83 -17.86 -9.01
CA GLN A 179 -3.78 -18.60 -7.75
C GLN A 179 -2.41 -18.47 -7.09
N ARG A 180 -1.32 -18.66 -7.84
CA ARG A 180 0.04 -18.49 -7.31
C ARG A 180 0.34 -17.04 -6.92
N ASP A 181 -0.28 -16.06 -7.58
CA ASP A 181 -0.13 -14.66 -7.19
C ASP A 181 -0.85 -14.39 -5.86
N SER A 182 -2.07 -14.93 -5.69
CA SER A 182 -2.83 -14.84 -4.44
C SER A 182 -2.07 -15.49 -3.28
N GLU A 183 -1.48 -16.66 -3.52
CA GLU A 183 -0.63 -17.35 -2.53
C GLU A 183 0.60 -16.53 -2.14
N ARG A 184 1.28 -15.90 -3.11
CA ARG A 184 2.43 -15.01 -2.85
C ARG A 184 2.05 -13.84 -1.95
N PHE A 185 0.98 -13.13 -2.28
CA PHE A 185 0.47 -12.02 -1.48
C PHE A 185 0.15 -12.46 -0.04
N LEU A 186 -0.50 -13.61 0.15
CA LEU A 186 -0.81 -14.16 1.47
C LEU A 186 0.44 -14.62 2.24
N ASP A 187 1.49 -15.04 1.56
CA ASP A 187 2.77 -15.34 2.20
C ASP A 187 3.52 -14.06 2.60
N ALA A 188 3.49 -13.02 1.77
CA ALA A 188 4.05 -11.70 2.08
C ALA A 188 3.36 -11.07 3.29
N TYR A 189 2.02 -11.17 3.38
CA TYR A 189 1.23 -10.74 4.53
C TYR A 189 1.79 -11.28 5.86
N LYS A 190 2.11 -12.58 5.92
CA LYS A 190 2.62 -13.23 7.14
C LYS A 190 3.95 -12.64 7.62
N ARG A 191 4.84 -12.27 6.68
CA ARG A 191 6.13 -11.64 7.02
C ARG A 191 5.94 -10.18 7.42
N LEU A 192 5.06 -9.49 6.71
CA LEU A 192 4.74 -8.08 6.92
C LEU A 192 4.08 -7.81 8.28
N ASN A 193 3.21 -8.70 8.77
CA ASN A 193 2.31 -8.46 9.91
C ASN A 193 3.01 -8.48 11.30
N GLN A 194 4.13 -7.79 11.42
CA GLN A 194 4.87 -7.54 12.66
C GLN A 194 4.91 -6.04 12.96
N CYS A 195 4.64 -5.65 14.22
CA CYS A 195 4.45 -4.25 14.61
C CYS A 195 5.79 -3.50 14.84
N PRO A 196 6.06 -2.42 14.09
CA PRO A 196 7.24 -1.57 14.30
C PRO A 196 7.15 -0.68 15.53
N LEU A 197 5.94 -0.29 15.93
CA LEU A 197 5.69 0.72 16.95
C LEU A 197 6.39 0.39 18.29
N GLY A 198 7.06 1.41 18.85
CA GLY A 198 7.87 1.27 20.07
C GLY A 198 9.35 1.00 19.80
N ALA A 199 9.78 0.88 18.53
CA ALA A 199 11.19 0.85 18.15
C ALA A 199 11.88 2.23 18.27
N GLY A 200 11.10 3.30 18.41
CA GLY A 200 11.62 4.67 18.50
C GLY A 200 12.40 5.04 17.24
N ALA A 201 13.45 5.85 17.41
CA ALA A 201 14.20 6.36 16.26
C ALA A 201 15.11 5.31 15.60
N LEU A 202 15.67 4.39 16.40
CA LEU A 202 16.55 3.29 15.95
C LEU A 202 16.97 2.32 17.08
N ALA A 203 16.85 2.71 18.34
CA ALA A 203 17.43 1.98 19.48
C ALA A 203 16.38 1.53 20.52
N GLY A 204 15.10 1.61 20.18
CA GLY A 204 14.00 1.53 21.14
C GLY A 204 13.76 2.85 21.85
N THR A 205 13.00 2.78 22.94
CA THR A 205 12.67 3.91 23.81
C THR A 205 13.11 3.62 25.24
N GLY A 206 13.53 4.65 25.97
CA GLY A 206 13.87 4.53 27.40
C GLY A 206 12.65 4.42 28.31
N HIS A 207 11.44 4.59 27.76
CA HIS A 207 10.19 4.42 28.49
C HIS A 207 9.75 2.94 28.51
N PRO A 208 9.08 2.47 29.57
CA PRO A 208 8.60 1.10 29.66
C PRO A 208 7.31 0.90 28.83
N VAL A 209 7.41 1.05 27.51
CA VAL A 209 6.28 0.84 26.59
C VAL A 209 5.90 -0.63 26.50
N ASP A 210 4.61 -0.91 26.30
CA ASP A 210 4.10 -2.26 26.05
C ASP A 210 3.85 -2.44 24.54
N ARG A 211 4.80 -3.07 23.85
CA ARG A 211 4.72 -3.30 22.40
C ARG A 211 3.75 -4.41 22.04
N GLU A 212 3.54 -5.38 22.93
CA GLU A 212 2.56 -6.44 22.72
C GLU A 212 1.15 -5.85 22.69
N LEU A 213 0.86 -4.96 23.64
CA LEU A 213 -0.43 -4.25 23.71
C LEU A 213 -0.73 -3.47 22.42
N THR A 214 0.24 -2.70 21.90
CA THR A 214 0.04 -1.97 20.64
C THR A 214 -0.08 -2.90 19.45
N SER A 215 0.66 -4.02 19.43
CA SER A 215 0.57 -5.01 18.36
C SER A 215 -0.83 -5.63 18.29
N GLU A 216 -1.36 -6.05 19.44
CA GLU A 216 -2.70 -6.61 19.57
C GLU A 216 -3.77 -5.61 19.11
N MET A 217 -3.72 -4.36 19.59
CA MET A 217 -4.69 -3.32 19.24
C MET A 217 -4.73 -3.00 17.74
N LEU A 218 -3.58 -3.12 17.06
CA LEU A 218 -3.43 -2.80 15.63
C LEU A 218 -3.54 -4.04 14.71
N GLY A 219 -3.80 -5.23 15.29
CA GLY A 219 -3.97 -6.47 14.55
C GLY A 219 -2.68 -7.06 13.96
N PHE A 220 -1.53 -6.69 14.52
CA PHE A 220 -0.25 -7.34 14.21
C PHE A 220 -0.10 -8.64 15.01
N ASP A 221 0.67 -9.60 14.48
CA ASP A 221 0.86 -10.90 15.14
C ASP A 221 1.80 -10.80 16.36
N ARG A 222 2.77 -9.87 16.30
CA ARG A 222 3.79 -9.62 17.33
C ARG A 222 4.59 -8.34 17.03
N PRO A 223 5.36 -7.82 17.99
CA PRO A 223 6.36 -6.78 17.73
C PRO A 223 7.53 -7.29 16.87
N THR A 224 8.19 -6.38 16.16
CA THR A 224 9.49 -6.64 15.52
C THR A 224 10.61 -6.79 16.56
N ASP A 225 11.65 -7.57 16.25
CA ASP A 225 12.65 -7.99 17.24
C ASP A 225 13.82 -7.00 17.44
N ASN A 226 14.19 -6.23 16.42
CA ASN A 226 15.36 -5.34 16.45
C ASN A 226 15.00 -3.92 15.99
N ALA A 227 15.25 -2.91 16.83
CA ALA A 227 14.83 -1.55 16.56
C ALA A 227 15.54 -0.89 15.36
N MET A 228 16.82 -1.20 15.13
CA MET A 228 17.56 -0.63 13.99
C MET A 228 17.03 -1.20 12.68
N ASP A 229 16.85 -2.51 12.65
CA ASP A 229 16.22 -3.23 11.53
C ASP A 229 14.82 -2.66 11.25
N THR A 230 13.97 -2.61 12.28
CA THR A 230 12.57 -2.14 12.21
C THR A 230 12.38 -0.80 11.49
N VAL A 231 13.22 0.19 11.81
CA VAL A 231 13.10 1.53 11.23
C VAL A 231 13.76 1.66 9.86
N SER A 232 14.59 0.68 9.48
CA SER A 232 15.30 0.63 8.20
C SER A 232 14.69 -0.34 7.20
N ASP A 233 13.84 -1.25 7.66
CA ASP A 233 13.28 -2.35 6.89
C ASP A 233 12.25 -1.83 5.87
N ARG A 234 12.43 -2.25 4.61
CA ARG A 234 11.48 -2.09 3.50
C ARG A 234 11.33 -3.37 2.68
N ASP A 235 11.77 -4.51 3.20
CA ASP A 235 11.63 -5.81 2.54
C ASP A 235 10.16 -6.14 2.30
N PHE A 236 9.28 -5.76 3.24
CA PHE A 236 7.83 -5.94 3.10
C PHE A 236 7.25 -5.14 1.91
N ALA A 237 7.75 -3.93 1.65
CA ALA A 237 7.32 -3.08 0.54
C ALA A 237 7.90 -3.56 -0.79
N LEU A 238 9.17 -3.99 -0.79
CA LEU A 238 9.84 -4.62 -1.94
C LEU A 238 9.16 -5.91 -2.37
N GLU A 239 8.83 -6.78 -1.42
CA GLU A 239 8.11 -8.03 -1.67
C GLU A 239 6.71 -7.76 -2.22
N PHE A 240 5.98 -6.82 -1.63
CA PHE A 240 4.68 -6.37 -2.16
C PHE A 240 4.78 -5.83 -3.59
N ALA A 241 5.78 -4.97 -3.87
CA ALA A 241 6.01 -4.43 -5.20
C ALA A 241 6.37 -5.52 -6.22
N TYR A 242 7.13 -6.53 -5.81
CA TYR A 242 7.43 -7.71 -6.62
C TYR A 242 6.17 -8.51 -6.94
N ASP A 243 5.34 -8.80 -5.94
CA ASP A 243 4.10 -9.55 -6.12
C ASP A 243 3.14 -8.81 -7.06
N CYS A 244 3.05 -7.48 -6.95
CA CYS A 244 2.30 -6.63 -7.87
C CYS A 244 2.84 -6.72 -9.31
N ALA A 245 4.17 -6.63 -9.47
CA ALA A 245 4.80 -6.74 -10.79
C ALA A 245 4.55 -8.12 -11.42
N GLN A 246 4.66 -9.20 -10.65
CA GLN A 246 4.43 -10.56 -11.13
C GLN A 246 2.97 -10.79 -11.53
N ALA A 247 2.01 -10.34 -10.72
CA ALA A 247 0.59 -10.41 -11.05
C ALA A 247 0.28 -9.62 -12.33
N MET A 248 0.85 -8.42 -12.48
CA MET A 248 0.68 -7.62 -13.69
C MET A 248 1.34 -8.24 -14.94
N VAL A 249 2.42 -9.01 -14.79
CA VAL A 249 2.99 -9.81 -15.90
C VAL A 249 2.05 -10.95 -16.32
N HIS A 250 1.34 -11.56 -15.38
CA HIS A 250 0.33 -12.56 -15.71
C HIS A 250 -0.88 -11.93 -16.42
N LEU A 251 -1.39 -10.82 -15.91
CA LEU A 251 -2.49 -10.08 -16.52
C LEU A 251 -2.12 -9.51 -17.89
N SER A 252 -0.89 -9.06 -18.10
CA SER A 252 -0.44 -8.56 -19.41
C SER A 252 -0.43 -9.65 -20.48
N SER A 253 -0.08 -10.89 -20.10
CA SER A 253 -0.14 -12.06 -20.97
C SER A 253 -1.58 -12.42 -21.35
N MET A 254 -2.54 -12.31 -20.43
CA MET A 254 -3.96 -12.48 -20.73
C MET A 254 -4.48 -11.36 -21.64
N GLY A 255 -4.05 -10.11 -21.39
CA GLY A 255 -4.33 -8.98 -22.26
C GLY A 255 -3.82 -9.19 -23.69
N GLU A 256 -2.60 -9.73 -23.86
CA GLU A 256 -2.07 -10.09 -25.18
C GLU A 256 -2.97 -11.07 -25.92
N GLU A 257 -3.42 -12.12 -25.24
CA GLU A 257 -4.26 -13.14 -25.85
C GLU A 257 -5.60 -12.58 -26.28
N LEU A 258 -6.24 -11.73 -25.45
CA LEU A 258 -7.49 -11.06 -25.83
C LEU A 258 -7.32 -10.14 -27.04
N VAL A 259 -6.20 -9.41 -27.13
CA VAL A 259 -5.87 -8.59 -28.30
C VAL A 259 -5.73 -9.45 -29.56
N LEU A 260 -5.00 -10.56 -29.48
CA LEU A 260 -4.84 -11.49 -30.59
C LEU A 260 -6.15 -12.16 -30.98
N TRP A 261 -6.90 -12.70 -30.02
CA TRP A 261 -8.12 -13.48 -30.26
C TRP A 261 -9.25 -12.66 -30.87
N THR A 262 -9.30 -11.36 -30.59
CA THR A 262 -10.28 -10.42 -31.14
C THR A 262 -9.84 -9.81 -32.47
N SER A 263 -8.64 -10.13 -32.96
CA SER A 263 -8.16 -9.66 -34.26
C SER A 263 -8.91 -10.36 -35.42
N PRO A 264 -8.99 -9.72 -36.61
CA PRO A 264 -9.58 -10.33 -37.80
C PRO A 264 -8.87 -11.62 -38.28
N GLU A 265 -7.60 -11.79 -37.96
CA GLU A 265 -6.79 -12.95 -38.34
C GLU A 265 -7.13 -14.18 -37.49
N PHE A 266 -7.33 -14.01 -36.18
CA PHE A 266 -7.66 -15.12 -35.27
C PHE A 266 -9.17 -15.34 -35.15
N ARG A 267 -9.95 -14.30 -34.84
CA ARG A 267 -11.41 -14.36 -34.63
C ARG A 267 -11.87 -15.48 -33.68
N PHE A 268 -11.13 -15.70 -32.59
CA PHE A 268 -11.51 -16.67 -31.56
C PHE A 268 -12.48 -16.09 -30.54
N ALA A 269 -12.45 -14.77 -30.34
CA ALA A 269 -13.31 -14.08 -29.40
C ALA A 269 -13.82 -12.76 -30.00
N GLU A 270 -14.91 -12.24 -29.44
CA GLU A 270 -15.39 -10.89 -29.72
C GLU A 270 -15.49 -10.12 -28.41
N MET A 271 -14.95 -8.89 -28.37
CA MET A 271 -15.06 -8.04 -27.20
C MET A 271 -16.46 -7.42 -27.12
N PRO A 272 -17.15 -7.50 -25.97
CA PRO A 272 -18.41 -6.80 -25.75
C PRO A 272 -18.24 -5.27 -25.89
N ASP A 273 -19.29 -4.61 -26.40
CA ASP A 273 -19.27 -3.17 -26.69
C ASP A 273 -18.92 -2.31 -25.48
N SER A 274 -19.28 -2.74 -24.27
CA SER A 274 -18.97 -2.02 -23.02
C SER A 274 -17.49 -2.06 -22.62
N PHE A 275 -16.69 -2.93 -23.25
CA PHE A 275 -15.26 -3.11 -22.97
C PHE A 275 -14.38 -2.90 -24.21
N ALA A 276 -14.97 -2.38 -25.29
CA ALA A 276 -14.27 -2.05 -26.53
C ALA A 276 -14.55 -0.60 -26.92
N THR A 277 -13.65 -0.01 -27.70
CA THR A 277 -13.92 1.27 -28.38
C THR A 277 -14.09 1.05 -29.87
N GLY A 278 -14.84 1.95 -30.51
CA GLY A 278 -15.06 1.93 -31.96
C GLY A 278 -14.14 2.88 -32.72
N SER A 279 -14.26 2.87 -34.04
CA SER A 279 -13.74 3.95 -34.89
C SER A 279 -14.89 4.75 -35.49
N SER A 280 -14.79 6.08 -35.45
CA SER A 280 -15.77 6.96 -36.11
C SER A 280 -15.78 6.82 -37.64
N ILE A 281 -14.71 6.30 -38.25
CA ILE A 281 -14.56 6.12 -39.70
C ILE A 281 -14.88 4.68 -40.13
N MET A 282 -14.68 3.70 -39.24
CA MET A 282 -14.81 2.27 -39.55
C MET A 282 -15.76 1.61 -38.54
N PRO A 283 -17.08 1.56 -38.85
CA PRO A 283 -18.10 1.04 -37.92
C PRO A 283 -17.88 -0.42 -37.47
N GLN A 284 -17.20 -1.22 -38.29
CA GLN A 284 -16.87 -2.61 -37.98
C GLN A 284 -15.66 -2.78 -37.05
N LYS A 285 -14.87 -1.73 -36.82
CA LYS A 285 -13.62 -1.82 -36.06
C LYS A 285 -13.91 -1.71 -34.56
N LYS A 286 -13.67 -2.79 -33.82
CA LYS A 286 -13.65 -2.84 -32.36
C LYS A 286 -12.21 -2.92 -31.86
N ASN A 287 -11.80 -1.99 -31.00
CA ASN A 287 -10.47 -1.97 -30.41
C ASN A 287 -10.54 -2.56 -28.98
N PRO A 288 -9.66 -3.52 -28.62
CA PRO A 288 -9.62 -4.15 -27.30
C PRO A 288 -8.86 -3.28 -26.28
N ASP A 289 -9.18 -1.99 -26.18
CA ASP A 289 -8.42 -0.98 -25.41
C ASP A 289 -8.18 -1.37 -23.94
N VAL A 290 -9.16 -2.03 -23.30
CA VAL A 290 -9.01 -2.50 -21.92
C VAL A 290 -7.87 -3.51 -21.80
N ALA A 291 -7.79 -4.48 -22.71
CA ALA A 291 -6.74 -5.49 -22.72
C ALA A 291 -5.37 -4.87 -23.06
N GLU A 292 -5.33 -3.90 -23.98
CA GLU A 292 -4.13 -3.14 -24.30
C GLU A 292 -3.63 -2.33 -23.10
N LEU A 293 -4.52 -1.67 -22.36
CA LEU A 293 -4.18 -0.88 -21.19
C LEU A 293 -3.75 -1.76 -20.01
N VAL A 294 -4.37 -2.92 -19.78
CA VAL A 294 -3.91 -3.88 -18.77
C VAL A 294 -2.47 -4.30 -19.06
N ARG A 295 -2.18 -4.64 -20.33
CA ARG A 295 -0.83 -4.98 -20.77
C ARG A 295 0.13 -3.81 -20.58
N GLY A 296 -0.23 -2.60 -21.00
CA GLY A 296 0.61 -1.41 -20.88
C GLY A 296 0.89 -1.02 -19.42
N ARG A 297 -0.11 -1.07 -18.54
CA ARG A 297 0.01 -0.72 -17.12
C ARG A 297 0.92 -1.67 -16.33
N SER A 298 1.21 -2.87 -16.85
CA SER A 298 2.22 -3.74 -16.22
C SER A 298 3.60 -3.10 -16.12
N SER A 299 3.93 -2.17 -17.02
CA SER A 299 5.17 -1.40 -16.97
C SER A 299 5.30 -0.53 -15.72
N ILE A 300 4.19 -0.03 -15.16
CA ILE A 300 4.19 0.80 -13.96
C ILE A 300 4.61 -0.02 -12.75
N ALA A 301 4.00 -1.19 -12.54
CA ALA A 301 4.35 -2.07 -11.43
C ALA A 301 5.83 -2.54 -11.50
N ILE A 302 6.30 -2.89 -12.70
CA ILE A 302 7.71 -3.28 -12.92
C ILE A 302 8.65 -2.09 -12.64
N GLY A 303 8.29 -0.89 -13.10
CA GLY A 303 9.06 0.33 -12.87
C GLY A 303 9.18 0.68 -11.39
N ASN A 304 8.07 0.62 -10.66
CA ASN A 304 8.01 0.90 -9.22
C ASN A 304 8.90 -0.07 -8.42
N LEU A 305 8.85 -1.38 -8.73
CA LEU A 305 9.76 -2.36 -8.12
C LEU A 305 11.22 -1.99 -8.35
N MET A 306 11.58 -1.62 -9.59
CA MET A 306 12.95 -1.27 -9.92
C MET A 306 13.42 0.01 -9.24
N GLN A 307 12.54 1.01 -9.12
CA GLN A 307 12.80 2.23 -8.38
C GLN A 307 13.07 1.92 -6.91
N LEU A 308 12.19 1.17 -6.25
CA LEU A 308 12.32 0.88 -4.82
C LEU A 308 13.59 0.06 -4.52
N LEU A 309 13.91 -0.92 -5.37
CA LEU A 309 15.18 -1.64 -5.29
C LEU A 309 16.39 -0.70 -5.41
N ALA A 310 16.32 0.28 -6.31
CA ALA A 310 17.40 1.23 -6.52
C ALA A 310 17.56 2.21 -5.33
N VAL A 311 16.45 2.66 -4.75
CA VAL A 311 16.43 3.50 -3.54
C VAL A 311 17.08 2.75 -2.37
N MET A 312 16.68 1.50 -2.13
CA MET A 312 17.16 0.72 -0.98
C MET A 312 18.61 0.25 -1.13
N LYS A 313 19.13 0.17 -2.37
CA LYS A 313 20.46 -0.40 -2.64
C LYS A 313 21.58 0.44 -2.02
N GLY A 314 22.25 -0.14 -1.03
CA GLY A 314 23.47 0.42 -0.43
C GLY A 314 23.24 1.54 0.58
N LEU A 315 21.99 1.73 1.04
CA LEU A 315 21.72 2.60 2.18
C LEU A 315 22.40 2.06 3.45
N PRO A 316 23.09 2.90 4.23
CA PRO A 316 23.61 2.49 5.53
C PRO A 316 22.46 2.35 6.53
N LEU A 317 22.60 1.50 7.55
CA LEU A 317 21.64 1.49 8.65
C LEU A 317 21.66 2.84 9.41
N SER A 318 20.55 3.29 10.02
CA SER A 318 19.23 2.63 10.08
C SER A 318 18.22 3.34 9.17
N TYR A 319 17.54 4.38 9.64
CA TYR A 319 16.65 5.20 8.80
C TYR A 319 17.44 6.27 8.04
N ASN A 320 17.14 6.45 6.75
CA ASN A 320 17.66 7.53 5.92
C ASN A 320 16.49 8.21 5.19
N ARG A 321 16.63 9.50 4.90
CA ARG A 321 15.57 10.28 4.24
C ARG A 321 15.22 9.76 2.85
N ASP A 322 16.14 9.06 2.19
CA ASP A 322 15.93 8.33 0.95
C ASP A 322 14.71 7.40 1.01
N MET A 323 14.40 6.85 2.19
CA MET A 323 13.23 5.99 2.42
C MET A 323 11.89 6.75 2.40
N GLN A 324 11.86 8.05 2.10
CA GLN A 324 10.62 8.78 1.82
C GLN A 324 10.09 8.49 0.40
N GLU A 325 10.92 7.88 -0.46
CA GLU A 325 10.57 7.49 -1.84
C GLU A 325 9.95 6.08 -1.93
N ASP A 326 9.48 5.53 -0.81
CA ASP A 326 8.93 4.17 -0.69
C ASP A 326 7.45 4.03 -1.10
#